data_AF-A0A3N2IJI2-F1
#
_entry.id   AF-A0A3N2IJI2-F1
#
_cell.length_a   1.000
_cell.length_b   1.000
_cell.length_c   1.000
_cell.angle_alpha   90.00
_cell.angle_beta   90.00
_cell.angle_gamma   90.00
#
_symmetry.space_group_name_H-M   'P 1'
#
loop_
_entity.id
_entity.type
_entity.pdbx_description
1 polymer ?
#
loop_
_entity_poly.entity_id
_entity_poly.type
_entity_poly.pdbx_seq_one_letter_code
_entity_poly.pdbx_strand_id
1 'polypeptide(L)'
;MSDDDQPRTHYAGSYEARAPRGPVVVEEADTAPPAGAGDVDVWLSEWQVAEDAFVAWVSETVEWVVVPADQAWVELLFAGRRPVRLDRDTDADATGRSGTMTVTGRVSRLDQVSTAFEPTLDEEGRRQLSPVPGGAVGHEVLSTDERRGHAGRLVGWVVRLRRATVTPRG
;
A
#
# COMPACT_ATOMS: atom_id res chain seq x y z
N MET A 1 4.06 31.01 -11.77
CA MET A 1 3.89 30.23 -13.01
C MET A 1 5.13 29.37 -13.10
N SER A 2 5.19 28.29 -12.32
CA SER A 2 4.56 26.99 -12.60
C SER A 2 5.20 26.36 -13.83
N ASP A 3 6.08 25.40 -13.57
CA ASP A 3 6.21 24.12 -14.30
C ASP A 3 7.28 23.30 -13.57
N ASP A 4 6.86 22.68 -12.46
CA ASP A 4 7.55 21.53 -11.86
C ASP A 4 6.74 20.30 -12.28
N ASP A 5 6.78 20.00 -13.58
CA ASP A 5 6.29 18.74 -14.14
C ASP A 5 7.47 17.78 -14.21
N GLN A 6 7.94 17.34 -13.04
CA GLN A 6 8.86 16.21 -13.00
C GLN A 6 8.06 14.93 -13.24
N PRO A 7 8.40 14.14 -14.27
CA PRO A 7 7.76 12.85 -14.50
C PRO A 7 7.99 11.99 -13.26
N ARG A 8 6.89 11.66 -12.57
CA ARG A 8 6.87 10.65 -11.50
C ARG A 8 7.38 9.36 -12.12
N THR A 9 8.64 9.06 -11.84
CA THR A 9 9.28 7.86 -12.37
C THR A 9 8.59 6.68 -11.71
N HIS A 10 7.74 5.99 -12.47
CA HIS A 10 7.25 4.67 -12.11
C HIS A 10 8.45 3.74 -12.08
N TYR A 11 9.08 3.60 -10.90
CA TYR A 11 10.19 2.69 -10.74
C TYR A 11 9.66 1.25 -10.73
N ALA A 12 9.64 0.63 -11.91
CA ALA A 12 9.58 -0.81 -12.08
C ALA A 12 10.96 -1.41 -11.73
N GLY A 13 11.34 -1.34 -10.46
CA GLY A 13 12.50 -2.06 -9.95
C GLY A 13 12.29 -3.56 -10.04
N SER A 14 13.18 -4.26 -10.74
CA SER A 14 13.26 -5.72 -10.69
C SER A 14 13.87 -6.15 -9.36
N TYR A 15 13.07 -6.14 -8.29
CA TYR A 15 13.39 -6.87 -7.07
C TYR A 15 12.92 -8.31 -7.22
N GLU A 16 13.86 -9.26 -7.12
CA GLU A 16 13.50 -10.67 -6.91
C GLU A 16 12.95 -10.79 -5.49
N ALA A 17 11.61 -10.76 -5.37
CA ALA A 17 10.93 -11.09 -4.13
C ALA A 17 11.52 -12.40 -3.59
N ARG A 18 11.97 -12.38 -2.33
CA ARG A 18 12.59 -13.55 -1.70
C ARG A 18 11.60 -14.72 -1.77
N ALA A 19 11.87 -15.66 -2.68
CA ALA A 19 10.91 -16.72 -2.99
C ALA A 19 10.68 -17.57 -1.73
N PRO A 20 9.42 -17.84 -1.35
CA PRO A 20 9.11 -18.77 -0.28
C PRO A 20 9.72 -20.14 -0.60
N ARG A 21 10.43 -20.72 0.37
CA ARG A 21 11.00 -22.08 0.27
C ARG A 21 9.88 -23.11 0.49
N GLY A 22 9.13 -23.45 -0.56
CA GLY A 22 8.10 -24.49 -0.53
C GLY A 22 6.95 -24.20 -1.50
N PRO A 23 6.03 -25.17 -1.73
CA PRO A 23 4.81 -24.90 -2.49
C PRO A 23 4.00 -23.82 -1.78
N VAL A 24 3.76 -22.70 -2.45
CA VAL A 24 2.87 -21.65 -1.95
C VAL A 24 1.45 -22.19 -2.06
N VAL A 25 0.86 -22.53 -0.92
CA VAL A 25 -0.58 -22.76 -0.85
C VAL A 25 -1.23 -21.40 -1.06
N VAL A 26 -1.85 -21.18 -2.22
CA VAL A 26 -2.60 -19.95 -2.50
C VAL A 26 -3.87 -19.99 -1.66
N GLU A 27 -3.99 -19.06 -0.73
CA GLU A 27 -5.17 -18.94 0.11
C GLU A 27 -6.24 -18.08 -0.57
N GLU A 28 -7.50 -18.36 -0.24
CA GLU A 28 -8.64 -17.58 -0.75
C GLU A 28 -8.58 -16.13 -0.25
N ALA A 29 -9.04 -15.22 -1.09
CA ALA A 29 -9.10 -13.79 -0.78
C ALA A 29 -10.08 -13.52 0.37
N ASP A 30 -9.70 -12.63 1.28
CA ASP A 30 -10.61 -12.16 2.31
C ASP A 30 -11.45 -10.98 1.79
N THR A 31 -12.74 -10.98 2.12
CA THR A 31 -13.58 -9.81 1.88
C THR A 31 -13.39 -8.83 3.02
N ALA A 32 -12.72 -7.70 2.74
CA ALA A 32 -12.59 -6.64 3.73
C ALA A 32 -13.99 -6.04 4.02
N PRO A 33 -14.41 -5.95 5.29
CA PRO A 33 -15.64 -5.27 5.64
C PRO A 33 -15.55 -3.78 5.29
N PRO A 34 -16.68 -3.08 5.07
CA PRO A 34 -16.66 -1.64 4.89
C PRO A 34 -16.05 -0.95 6.13
N ALA A 35 -15.37 0.17 5.91
CA ALA A 35 -14.79 0.98 6.98
C ALA A 35 -15.92 1.57 7.85
N GLY A 36 -15.75 1.53 9.18
CA GLY A 36 -16.65 2.20 10.11
C GLY A 36 -16.53 3.71 10.04
N ALA A 37 -17.48 4.42 10.66
CA ALA A 37 -17.38 5.87 10.80
C ALA A 37 -16.13 6.24 11.63
N GLY A 38 -15.23 7.04 11.05
CA GLY A 38 -13.96 7.43 11.67
C GLY A 38 -12.84 6.39 11.54
N ASP A 39 -13.06 5.32 10.78
CA ASP A 39 -11.97 4.43 10.36
C ASP A 39 -11.25 5.05 9.15
N VAL A 40 -9.94 4.82 9.08
CA VAL A 40 -9.10 5.30 7.98
C VAL A 40 -8.22 4.15 7.49
N ASP A 41 -8.23 3.92 6.18
CA ASP A 41 -7.32 2.97 5.52
C ASP A 41 -6.07 3.72 5.05
N VAL A 42 -4.90 3.23 5.46
CA VAL A 42 -3.57 3.73 5.13
C VAL A 42 -2.84 2.67 4.30
N TRP A 43 -2.25 3.08 3.18
CA TRP A 43 -1.38 2.24 2.37
C TRP A 43 0.01 2.14 2.99
N LEU A 44 0.59 0.94 2.94
CA LEU A 44 2.01 0.68 3.16
C LEU A 44 2.55 -0.06 1.95
N SER A 45 3.56 0.46 1.27
CA SER A 45 4.16 -0.24 0.13
C SER A 45 4.99 -1.46 0.57
N GLU A 46 5.15 -2.44 -0.33
CA GLU A 46 6.00 -3.62 -0.08
C GLU A 46 7.43 -3.22 0.31
N TRP A 47 7.96 -2.26 -0.44
CA TRP A 47 9.29 -1.68 -0.26
C TRP A 47 9.50 -1.09 1.14
N GLN A 48 8.56 -0.29 1.64
CA GLN A 48 8.67 0.31 2.98
C GLN A 48 8.74 -0.74 4.09
N VAL A 49 7.98 -1.83 3.99
CA VAL A 49 8.03 -2.90 4.99
C VAL A 49 9.33 -3.71 4.86
N ALA A 50 9.78 -3.96 3.63
CA ALA A 50 10.96 -4.77 3.37
C ALA A 50 12.28 -4.04 3.70
N GLU A 51 12.43 -2.78 3.30
CA GLU A 51 13.68 -2.02 3.45
C GLU A 51 13.81 -1.37 4.83
N ASP A 52 12.75 -0.78 5.36
CA ASP A 52 12.79 -0.16 6.70
C ASP A 52 12.62 -1.18 7.83
N ALA A 53 12.42 -2.46 7.48
CA ALA A 53 12.00 -3.52 8.42
C ALA A 53 10.79 -3.07 9.26
N PHE A 54 9.86 -2.34 8.63
CA PHE A 54 8.74 -1.72 9.33
C PHE A 54 7.69 -2.77 9.71
N VAL A 55 7.43 -2.90 11.02
CA VAL A 55 6.44 -3.84 11.54
C VAL A 55 5.26 -3.07 12.15
N ALA A 56 4.06 -3.37 11.67
CA ALA A 56 2.81 -2.95 12.29
C ALA A 56 2.02 -4.18 12.75
N TRP A 57 1.35 -4.08 13.90
CA TRP A 57 0.52 -5.16 14.45
C TRP A 57 -0.95 -4.75 14.57
N VAL A 58 -1.86 -5.70 14.35
CA VAL A 58 -3.26 -5.53 14.78
C VAL A 58 -3.29 -5.24 16.27
N SER A 59 -4.18 -4.34 16.69
CA SER A 59 -4.29 -3.83 18.07
C SER A 59 -3.23 -2.84 18.53
N GLU A 60 -2.20 -2.56 17.74
CA GLU A 60 -1.23 -1.51 18.03
C GLU A 60 -1.88 -0.12 17.95
N THR A 61 -1.49 0.78 18.86
CA THR A 61 -1.79 2.21 18.72
C THR A 61 -0.61 2.86 18.03
N VAL A 62 -0.88 3.57 16.94
CA VAL A 62 0.14 4.14 16.07
C VAL A 62 -0.03 5.64 15.94
N GLU A 63 1.09 6.32 15.73
CA GLU A 63 1.15 7.70 15.25
C GLU A 63 2.10 7.70 14.05
N TRP A 64 1.56 7.95 12.86
CA TRP A 64 2.32 7.90 11.61
C TRP A 64 2.24 9.23 10.88
N VAL A 65 3.32 9.56 10.19
CA VAL A 65 3.31 10.61 9.18
C VAL A 65 2.79 10.01 7.88
N VAL A 66 1.83 10.70 7.26
CA VAL A 66 1.12 10.24 6.07
C VAL A 66 0.97 11.38 5.07
N VAL A 67 0.80 11.01 3.81
CA VAL A 67 0.49 11.89 2.68
C VAL A 67 -0.74 11.37 1.96
N PRO A 68 -1.38 12.18 1.08
CA PRO A 68 -2.40 11.65 0.18
C PRO A 68 -1.83 10.51 -0.66
N ALA A 69 -2.51 9.36 -0.68
CA ALA A 69 -2.09 8.22 -1.49
C ALA A 69 -2.19 8.54 -2.98
N ASP A 70 -1.34 7.90 -3.79
CA ASP A 70 -1.45 7.93 -5.25
C ASP A 70 -2.78 7.31 -5.68
N GLN A 71 -3.76 8.17 -6.01
CA GLN A 71 -5.10 7.72 -6.36
C GLN A 71 -5.14 6.97 -7.69
N ALA A 72 -4.22 7.24 -8.63
CA ALA A 72 -4.16 6.49 -9.88
C ALA A 72 -3.71 5.05 -9.63
N TRP A 73 -2.71 4.87 -8.76
CA TRP A 73 -2.26 3.56 -8.32
C TRP A 73 -3.33 2.80 -7.53
N VAL A 74 -3.98 3.44 -6.55
CA VAL A 74 -5.05 2.83 -5.76
C VAL A 74 -6.24 2.42 -6.63
N GLU A 75 -6.66 3.29 -7.57
CA GLU A 75 -7.75 2.98 -8.49
C GLU A 75 -7.39 1.84 -9.44
N LEU A 76 -6.15 1.83 -9.97
CA LEU A 76 -5.64 0.74 -10.79
C LEU A 76 -5.68 -0.60 -10.03
N LEU A 77 -5.28 -0.63 -8.75
CA LEU A 77 -5.28 -1.85 -7.95
C LEU A 77 -6.68 -2.34 -7.61
N PHE A 78 -7.53 -1.46 -7.08
CA PHE A 78 -8.80 -1.86 -6.45
C PHE A 78 -10.03 -1.66 -7.33
N ALA A 79 -9.96 -0.87 -8.41
CA ALA A 79 -11.10 -0.50 -9.26
C ALA A 79 -12.31 -0.02 -8.44
N GLY A 80 -12.09 0.94 -7.54
CA GLY A 80 -13.09 1.48 -6.64
C GLY A 80 -13.59 0.56 -5.51
N ARG A 81 -13.20 -0.72 -5.46
CA ARG A 81 -13.69 -1.68 -4.45
C ARG A 81 -13.26 -1.35 -3.02
N ARG A 82 -12.13 -0.65 -2.86
CA ARG A 82 -11.61 -0.25 -1.56
C ARG A 82 -11.03 1.17 -1.63
N PRO A 83 -11.61 2.14 -0.90
CA PRO A 83 -11.03 3.47 -0.83
C PRO A 83 -9.79 3.46 0.07
N VAL A 84 -8.63 3.85 -0.47
CA VAL A 84 -7.40 4.10 0.30
C VAL A 84 -6.93 5.51 -0.01
N ARG A 85 -6.93 6.37 1.00
CA ARG A 85 -6.72 7.82 0.80
C ARG A 85 -5.38 8.32 1.32
N LEU A 86 -4.75 7.58 2.21
CA LEU A 86 -3.50 7.97 2.84
C LEU A 86 -2.45 6.90 2.55
N ASP A 87 -1.22 7.36 2.38
CA ASP A 87 -0.03 6.52 2.29
C ASP A 87 0.91 6.92 3.42
N ARG A 88 1.58 5.95 4.05
CA ARG A 88 2.61 6.26 5.04
C ARG A 88 3.79 6.88 4.32
N ASP A 89 4.29 7.98 4.85
CA ASP A 89 5.45 8.66 4.30
C ASP A 89 6.66 8.38 5.19
N THR A 90 7.60 7.60 4.68
CA THR A 90 8.86 7.22 5.34
C THR A 90 9.92 8.31 5.23
N ASP A 91 9.80 9.18 4.23
CA ASP A 91 10.76 10.24 3.92
C ASP A 91 10.20 11.64 4.21
N ALA A 92 9.06 11.73 4.91
CA ALA A 92 8.37 13.00 5.16
C ALA A 92 9.28 14.05 5.81
N ASP A 93 10.08 13.62 6.78
CA ASP A 93 11.00 14.50 7.50
C ASP A 93 12.22 14.92 6.64
N ALA A 94 12.60 14.10 5.65
CA ALA A 94 13.75 14.35 4.77
C ALA A 94 13.38 15.19 3.54
N THR A 95 12.15 15.04 3.05
CA THR A 95 11.71 15.62 1.77
C THR A 95 11.03 16.99 1.92
N GLY A 96 10.63 17.38 3.14
CA GLY A 96 9.93 18.65 3.38
C GLY A 96 8.63 18.76 2.57
N ARG A 97 8.04 17.61 2.23
CA ARG A 97 6.94 17.53 1.27
C ARG A 97 5.72 18.25 1.81
N SER A 98 5.19 19.18 1.03
CA SER A 98 3.95 19.87 1.41
C SER A 98 2.78 18.89 1.44
N GLY A 99 1.87 19.08 2.41
CA GLY A 99 0.70 18.22 2.56
C GLY A 99 0.92 16.96 3.40
N THR A 100 2.04 16.85 4.14
CA THR A 100 2.18 15.83 5.19
C THR A 100 1.16 16.06 6.31
N MET A 101 0.62 14.98 6.82
CA MET A 101 -0.31 14.92 7.95
C MET A 101 0.22 13.91 8.96
N THR A 102 -0.25 14.00 10.20
CA THR A 102 -0.12 12.94 11.19
C THR A 102 -1.44 12.22 11.29
N VAL A 103 -1.41 10.89 11.26
CA VAL A 103 -2.55 10.05 11.62
C VAL A 103 -2.26 9.31 12.92
N THR A 104 -3.19 9.39 13.86
CA THR A 104 -3.14 8.64 15.12
C THR A 104 -4.38 7.76 15.21
N GLY A 105 -4.20 6.49 15.57
CA GLY A 105 -5.31 5.57 15.71
C GLY A 105 -4.87 4.21 16.19
N ARG A 106 -5.81 3.27 16.32
CA ARG A 106 -5.47 1.88 16.65
C ARG A 106 -5.67 1.00 15.43
N VAL A 107 -4.67 0.19 15.10
CA VAL A 107 -4.78 -0.81 14.04
C VAL A 107 -5.90 -1.78 14.39
N SER A 108 -6.93 -1.83 13.54
CA SER A 108 -8.07 -2.73 13.68
C SER A 108 -8.09 -3.86 12.67
N ARG A 109 -7.40 -3.67 11.53
CA ARG A 109 -7.27 -4.67 10.47
C ARG A 109 -6.00 -4.41 9.68
N LEU A 110 -5.37 -5.48 9.21
CA LEU A 110 -4.22 -5.42 8.33
C LEU A 110 -4.45 -6.41 7.18
N ASP A 111 -4.43 -5.93 5.94
CA ASP A 111 -4.59 -6.77 4.77
C ASP A 111 -3.30 -6.73 3.94
N GLN A 112 -2.69 -7.90 3.74
CA GLN A 112 -1.67 -8.13 2.74
C GLN A 112 -2.29 -8.03 1.34
N VAL A 113 -1.72 -7.21 0.46
CA VAL A 113 -2.26 -6.95 -0.88
C VAL A 113 -1.33 -7.48 -1.96
N SER A 114 -1.87 -8.37 -2.81
CA SER A 114 -1.17 -8.95 -3.94
C SER A 114 -1.94 -8.71 -5.25
N THR A 115 -1.25 -8.73 -6.39
CA THR A 115 -1.89 -8.65 -7.71
C THR A 115 -1.07 -9.37 -8.78
N ALA A 116 -1.75 -9.84 -9.83
CA ALA A 116 -1.08 -10.33 -11.02
C ALA A 116 -0.53 -9.16 -11.83
N PHE A 117 0.55 -9.41 -12.58
CA PHE A 117 1.13 -8.44 -13.50
C PHE A 117 1.09 -8.99 -14.92
N GLU A 118 0.79 -8.12 -15.87
CA GLU A 118 0.80 -8.45 -17.29
C GLU A 118 1.79 -7.55 -18.05
N PRO A 119 2.42 -8.07 -19.11
CA PRO A 119 3.25 -7.25 -19.98
C PRO A 119 2.41 -6.18 -20.66
N THR A 120 2.81 -4.92 -20.53
CA THR A 120 2.26 -3.77 -21.24
C THR A 120 3.37 -2.98 -21.91
N LEU A 121 3.01 -1.93 -22.66
CA LEU A 121 3.97 -0.98 -23.19
C LEU A 121 3.81 0.35 -22.44
N ASP A 122 4.92 1.01 -22.13
CA ASP A 122 4.91 2.40 -21.68
C ASP A 122 4.62 3.36 -22.84
N GLU A 123 4.59 4.67 -22.55
CA GLU A 123 4.31 5.71 -23.55
C GLU A 123 5.36 5.73 -24.67
N GLU A 124 6.58 5.26 -24.40
CA GLU A 124 7.67 5.12 -25.38
C GLU A 124 7.69 3.77 -26.10
N GLY A 125 6.69 2.91 -25.89
CA GLY A 125 6.58 1.60 -26.54
C GLY A 125 7.54 0.55 -25.99
N ARG A 126 8.14 0.77 -24.82
CA ARG A 126 9.02 -0.18 -24.13
C ARG A 126 8.17 -1.14 -23.30
N ARG A 127 8.58 -2.40 -23.24
CA ARG A 127 7.90 -3.41 -22.44
C ARG A 127 8.07 -3.11 -20.96
N GLN A 128 6.95 -3.04 -20.25
CA GLN A 128 6.90 -2.97 -18.80
C GLN A 128 5.90 -3.99 -18.25
N LEU A 129 5.88 -4.16 -16.93
CA LEU A 129 4.87 -4.94 -16.24
C LEU A 129 3.90 -4.00 -15.56
N SER A 130 2.63 -4.08 -15.91
CA SER A 130 1.55 -3.36 -15.20
C SER A 130 0.78 -4.34 -14.34
N PRO A 131 0.31 -3.93 -13.13
CA PRO A 131 -0.66 -4.74 -12.43
C PRO A 131 -1.94 -4.87 -13.27
N VAL A 132 -2.60 -6.01 -13.17
CA VAL A 132 -3.92 -6.23 -13.77
C VAL A 132 -4.92 -5.27 -13.11
N PRO A 133 -5.63 -4.40 -13.87
CA PRO A 133 -6.57 -3.44 -13.30
C PRO A 133 -7.66 -4.13 -12.47
N GLY A 134 -7.90 -3.63 -11.26
CA GLY A 134 -8.85 -4.21 -10.31
C GLY A 134 -8.44 -5.58 -9.78
N GLY A 135 -7.24 -6.08 -10.12
CA GLY A 135 -6.75 -7.42 -9.78
C GLY A 135 -6.22 -7.57 -8.36
N ALA A 136 -6.26 -6.52 -7.53
CA ALA A 136 -5.78 -6.60 -6.16
C ALA A 136 -6.60 -7.58 -5.32
N VAL A 137 -5.89 -8.48 -4.66
CA VAL A 137 -6.40 -9.47 -3.71
C VAL A 137 -5.85 -9.13 -2.33
N GLY A 138 -6.74 -9.06 -1.34
CA GLY A 138 -6.40 -8.83 0.06
C GLY A 138 -6.47 -10.14 0.88
N HIS A 139 -5.49 -10.34 1.76
CA HIS A 139 -5.49 -11.40 2.77
C HIS A 139 -5.27 -10.78 4.13
N GLU A 140 -6.18 -11.03 5.07
CA GLU A 140 -6.05 -10.53 6.43
C GLU A 140 -4.88 -11.22 7.14
N VAL A 141 -4.05 -10.43 7.83
CA VAL A 141 -2.89 -10.87 8.60
C VAL A 141 -2.84 -10.14 9.95
N LEU A 142 -2.12 -10.68 10.94
CA LEU A 142 -1.98 -10.01 12.24
C LEU A 142 -0.87 -8.97 12.26
N SER A 143 0.10 -9.07 11.34
CA SER A 143 1.25 -8.18 11.24
C SER A 143 1.78 -8.08 9.81
N THR A 144 2.50 -7.01 9.48
CA THR A 144 3.27 -6.92 8.23
C THR A 144 4.44 -7.90 8.14
N ASP A 145 4.88 -8.46 9.28
CA ASP A 145 5.91 -9.52 9.34
C ASP A 145 5.31 -10.92 9.10
N GLU A 146 3.99 -11.07 9.23
CA GLU A 146 3.27 -12.30 8.87
C GLU A 146 2.82 -12.23 7.42
N ARG A 147 3.24 -13.22 6.61
CA ARG A 147 2.86 -13.33 5.20
C ARG A 147 1.97 -14.53 4.97
N ARG A 148 0.88 -14.30 4.24
CA ARG A 148 -0.05 -15.34 3.78
C ARG A 148 0.25 -15.76 2.36
N GLY A 149 -0.05 -17.01 2.03
CA GLY A 149 0.19 -17.55 0.69
C GLY A 149 -0.76 -16.89 -0.31
N HIS A 150 -0.22 -16.31 -1.39
CA HIS A 150 -1.01 -15.53 -2.34
C HIS A 150 -0.59 -15.82 -3.79
N ALA A 151 -1.50 -15.55 -4.72
CA ALA A 151 -1.18 -15.52 -6.15
C ALA A 151 -0.58 -14.15 -6.53
N GLY A 152 0.17 -14.10 -7.64
CA GLY A 152 0.76 -12.87 -8.12
C GLY A 152 1.91 -12.34 -7.24
N ARG A 153 2.16 -11.04 -7.32
CA ARG A 153 3.21 -10.36 -6.55
C ARG A 153 2.58 -9.59 -5.39
N LEU A 154 3.23 -9.65 -4.23
CA LEU A 154 2.95 -8.76 -3.10
C LEU A 154 3.29 -7.32 -3.52
N VAL A 155 2.36 -6.39 -3.29
CA VAL A 155 2.55 -4.97 -3.64
C VAL A 155 2.48 -4.03 -2.43
N GLY A 156 1.94 -4.50 -1.31
CA GLY A 156 1.89 -3.75 -0.06
C GLY A 156 0.86 -4.28 0.91
N TRP A 157 0.46 -3.44 1.85
CA TRP A 157 -0.60 -3.70 2.81
C TRP A 157 -1.55 -2.51 2.90
N VAL A 158 -2.80 -2.80 3.24
CA VAL A 158 -3.73 -1.77 3.72
C VAL A 158 -3.92 -1.95 5.21
N VAL A 159 -3.62 -0.91 5.97
CA VAL A 159 -3.81 -0.85 7.41
C VAL A 159 -5.05 -0.02 7.72
N ARG A 160 -6.04 -0.63 8.37
CA ARG A 160 -7.19 0.11 8.90
C ARG A 160 -6.90 0.57 10.32
N LEU A 161 -7.03 1.88 10.52
CA LEU A 161 -6.97 2.52 11.82
C LEU A 161 -8.39 2.85 12.28
N ARG A 162 -8.79 2.32 13.44
CA ARG A 162 -10.08 2.67 14.05
C ARG A 162 -9.98 3.96 14.85
N ARG A 163 -11.06 4.75 14.81
CA ARG A 163 -11.15 6.05 15.52
C ARG A 163 -9.93 6.93 15.22
N ALA A 164 -9.55 6.97 13.95
CA ALA A 164 -8.35 7.65 13.54
C ALA A 164 -8.57 9.17 13.52
N THR A 165 -7.60 9.91 14.00
CA THR A 165 -7.53 11.36 13.88
C THR A 165 -6.45 11.69 12.87
N VAL A 166 -6.77 12.52 11.88
CA VAL A 166 -5.81 13.01 10.87
C VAL A 166 -5.64 14.51 11.06
N THR A 167 -4.42 14.96 11.31
CA THR A 167 -4.09 16.37 11.52
C THR A 167 -3.03 16.84 10.54
N PRO A 168 -3.19 17.99 9.87
CA PRO A 168 -2.14 18.58 9.05
C PRO A 168 -0.88 18.82 9.88
N ARG A 169 0.29 18.56 9.29
CA ARG A 169 1.58 18.95 9.87
C ARG A 169 1.93 20.34 9.37
N GLY A 170 2.14 21.28 10.30
CA GLY A 170 2.43 22.69 10.02
C GLY A 170 3.88 22.94 9.63
#